data_AF-A0A921ERH8-F1
#
_entry.id   AF-A0A921ERH8-F1
#
_cell.length_a   1.000
_cell.length_b   1.000
_cell.length_c   1.000
_cell.angle_alpha   90.00
_cell.angle_beta   90.00
_cell.angle_gamma   90.00
#
_symmetry.space_group_name_H-M   'P 1'
#
loop_
_entity.id
_entity.type
_entity.pdbx_description
1 polymer ?
#
loop_
_entity_poly.entity_id
_entity_poly.type
_entity_poly.pdbx_seq_one_letter_code
_entity_poly.pdbx_strand_id
1 'polypeptide(L)'
;ALLDAHSIRRHLKAHDLGDLDGKTVAITGDLLHSRVVRSNVLLLHKLGAQAVLVAPPTLMPPGVETWGVETTHDFDSVLPDVDVAMMLRVQRERMAGGFFPSEREYIDGYGLTPRRLRLLKAGACIAHPGPLNRGLEISSAAADEARSIILDQVSSGVAVRMSVLYHLLAGGDAA
;
A
#
# COMPACT_ATOMS: atom_id res chain seq x y z
N ALA A 1 0.40 8.76 -2.35
CA ALA A 1 -0.67 9.36 -1.54
C ALA A 1 -1.92 9.70 -2.34
N LEU A 2 -2.03 10.86 -3.00
CA LEU A 2 -3.32 11.28 -3.57
C LEU A 2 -3.90 10.30 -4.60
N LEU A 3 -3.06 9.78 -5.52
CA LEU A 3 -3.51 8.77 -6.48
C LEU A 3 -3.91 7.45 -5.80
N ASP A 4 -3.16 7.02 -4.79
CA ASP A 4 -3.45 5.77 -4.08
C ASP A 4 -4.80 5.87 -3.36
N ALA A 5 -5.00 6.94 -2.60
CA ALA A 5 -6.27 7.21 -1.94
C ALA A 5 -7.41 7.34 -2.96
N HIS A 6 -7.20 8.03 -4.08
CA HIS A 6 -8.21 8.15 -5.13
C HIS A 6 -8.61 6.78 -5.71
N SER A 7 -7.65 5.93 -6.04
CA SER A 7 -7.90 4.60 -6.61
C SER A 7 -8.61 3.69 -5.60
N ILE A 8 -8.19 3.70 -4.33
CA ILE A 8 -8.86 2.94 -3.26
C ILE A 8 -10.30 3.40 -3.12
N ARG A 9 -10.55 4.70 -2.99
CA ARG A 9 -11.91 5.25 -2.86
C ARG A 9 -12.79 4.89 -4.04
N ARG A 10 -12.26 4.96 -5.26
CA ARG A 10 -12.99 4.58 -6.48
C ARG A 10 -13.37 3.11 -6.44
N HIS A 11 -12.45 2.22 -6.06
CA HIS A 11 -12.73 0.79 -5.96
C HIS A 11 -13.79 0.49 -4.89
N LEU A 12 -13.65 1.06 -3.69
CA LEU A 12 -14.61 0.86 -2.60
C LEU A 12 -16.02 1.30 -3.00
N LYS A 13 -16.15 2.45 -3.65
CA LYS A 13 -17.45 2.96 -4.14
C LYS A 13 -18.04 2.11 -5.26
N ALA A 14 -17.21 1.64 -6.19
CA ALA A 14 -17.68 0.79 -7.30
C ALA A 14 -18.22 -0.57 -6.84
N HIS A 15 -17.89 -0.99 -5.61
CA HIS A 15 -18.31 -2.27 -5.03
C HIS A 15 -19.23 -2.09 -3.81
N ASP A 16 -19.81 -0.90 -3.62
CA ASP A 16 -20.70 -0.59 -2.50
C ASP A 16 -20.10 -0.84 -1.10
N LEU A 17 -18.77 -0.72 -0.98
CA LEU A 17 -18.02 -0.92 0.27
C LEU A 17 -17.84 0.37 1.08
N GLY A 18 -18.41 1.49 0.62
CA GLY A 18 -18.33 2.80 1.28
C GLY A 18 -17.17 3.68 0.80
N ASP A 19 -16.63 4.49 1.71
CA ASP A 19 -15.45 5.35 1.49
C ASP A 19 -14.29 4.91 2.40
N LEU A 20 -13.19 5.66 2.45
CA LEU A 20 -12.01 5.38 3.28
C LEU A 20 -12.26 5.50 4.79
N ASP A 21 -13.28 6.23 5.22
CA ASP A 21 -13.57 6.41 6.64
C ASP A 21 -13.87 5.07 7.33
N GLY A 22 -13.15 4.79 8.41
CA GLY A 22 -13.22 3.53 9.15
C GLY A 22 -12.58 2.32 8.45
N LYS A 23 -11.86 2.50 7.33
CA LYS A 23 -11.17 1.41 6.63
C LYS A 23 -9.78 1.15 7.18
N THR A 24 -9.35 -0.10 7.12
CA THR A 24 -8.00 -0.51 7.52
C THR A 24 -7.14 -0.83 6.30
N VAL A 25 -5.98 -0.18 6.20
CA VAL A 25 -5.02 -0.35 5.09
C VAL A 25 -3.71 -0.93 5.63
N ALA A 26 -3.41 -2.18 5.28
CA ALA A 26 -2.08 -2.75 5.52
C ALA A 26 -1.10 -2.23 4.46
N ILE A 27 0.02 -1.65 4.89
CA ILE A 27 1.11 -1.24 4.01
C ILE A 27 2.33 -2.10 4.32
N THR A 28 2.70 -2.96 3.36
CA THR A 28 3.70 -4.01 3.57
C THR A 28 4.89 -3.87 2.62
N GLY A 29 6.10 -3.75 3.16
CA GLY A 29 7.34 -3.98 2.39
C GLY A 29 8.57 -3.21 2.85
N ASP A 30 9.36 -2.65 1.93
CA ASP A 30 10.52 -1.80 2.27
C ASP A 30 10.03 -0.42 2.76
N LEU A 31 9.55 -0.37 4.00
CA LEU A 31 9.00 0.85 4.61
C LEU A 31 10.12 1.83 4.95
N LEU A 32 11.27 1.34 5.42
CA LEU A 32 12.45 2.11 5.82
C LEU A 32 12.88 3.11 4.74
N HIS A 33 12.84 2.69 3.48
CA HIS A 33 13.28 3.52 2.37
C HIS A 33 12.15 4.05 1.49
N SER A 34 10.90 3.78 1.85
CA SER A 34 9.75 4.24 1.09
C SER A 34 9.46 5.70 1.39
N ARG A 35 9.55 6.55 0.36
CA ARG A 35 9.01 7.93 0.44
C ARG A 35 7.48 7.94 0.39
N VAL A 36 6.87 6.83 0.01
CA VAL A 36 5.42 6.71 -0.20
C VAL A 36 4.70 6.50 1.14
N VAL A 37 5.25 5.64 2.02
CA VAL A 37 4.56 5.19 3.24
C VAL A 37 4.13 6.35 4.13
N ARG A 38 5.04 7.28 4.45
CA ARG A 38 4.74 8.41 5.36
C ARG A 38 3.61 9.29 4.82
N SER A 39 3.64 9.58 3.52
CA SER A 39 2.59 10.38 2.88
C SER A 39 1.24 9.67 2.84
N ASN A 40 1.25 8.33 2.69
CA ASN A 40 0.03 7.53 2.74
C ASN A 40 -0.54 7.50 4.15
N VAL A 41 0.26 7.24 5.19
CA VAL A 41 -0.20 7.25 6.59
C VAL A 41 -0.89 8.58 6.92
N LEU A 42 -0.24 9.72 6.62
CA LEU A 42 -0.80 11.04 6.88
C LEU A 42 -2.14 11.27 6.14
N LEU A 43 -2.21 10.91 4.86
CA LEU A 43 -3.42 11.12 4.07
C LEU A 43 -4.55 10.18 4.49
N LEU A 44 -4.24 8.91 4.78
CA LEU A 44 -5.23 7.91 5.21
C LEU A 44 -5.87 8.31 6.53
N HIS A 45 -5.06 8.69 7.53
CA HIS A 45 -5.58 9.22 8.80
C HIS A 45 -6.46 10.46 8.58
N LYS A 46 -6.05 11.39 7.71
CA LYS A 46 -6.86 12.57 7.38
C LYS A 46 -8.20 12.23 6.71
N LEU A 47 -8.30 11.07 6.06
CA LEU A 47 -9.50 10.56 5.40
C LEU A 47 -10.30 9.58 6.27
N GLY A 48 -9.94 9.41 7.54
CA GLY A 48 -10.64 8.53 8.50
C GLY A 48 -10.24 7.05 8.42
N ALA A 49 -9.31 6.68 7.53
CA ALA A 49 -8.77 5.34 7.45
C ALA A 49 -7.65 5.14 8.48
N GLN A 50 -7.46 3.90 8.93
CA GLN A 50 -6.35 3.47 9.76
C GLN A 50 -5.30 2.76 8.89
N ALA A 51 -4.02 3.06 9.12
CA ALA A 51 -2.94 2.31 8.49
C ALA A 51 -2.34 1.30 9.49
N VAL A 52 -1.96 0.14 8.98
CA VAL A 52 -1.15 -0.85 9.72
C VAL A 52 0.12 -1.09 8.91
N LEU A 53 1.27 -0.82 9.52
CA LEU A 53 2.57 -0.96 8.87
C LEU A 53 3.15 -2.34 9.14
N VAL A 54 3.48 -3.06 8.08
CA VAL A 54 3.99 -4.44 8.18
C VAL A 54 5.34 -4.54 7.49
N ALA A 55 6.37 -4.91 8.25
CA ALA A 55 7.71 -5.10 7.69
C ALA A 55 8.56 -5.96 8.63
N PRO A 56 9.61 -6.64 8.13
CA PRO A 56 10.64 -7.18 9.01
C PRO A 56 11.31 -6.04 9.80
N PRO A 57 11.84 -6.33 11.01
CA PRO A 57 12.46 -5.30 11.85
C PRO A 57 13.49 -4.44 11.13
N THR A 58 14.26 -5.03 10.21
CA THR A 58 15.30 -4.33 9.44
C THR A 58 14.77 -3.39 8.36
N LEU A 59 13.48 -3.48 8.02
CA LEU A 59 12.82 -2.61 7.04
C LEU A 59 11.78 -1.68 7.66
N MET A 60 11.70 -1.63 9.00
CA MET A 60 10.85 -0.67 9.70
C MET A 60 11.55 0.70 9.78
N PRO A 61 10.87 1.84 9.51
CA PRO A 61 11.49 3.15 9.62
C PRO A 61 11.83 3.49 11.08
N PRO A 62 13.00 4.10 11.36
CA PRO A 62 13.27 4.64 12.69
C PRO A 62 12.30 5.78 13.00
N GLY A 63 11.81 5.83 14.25
CA GLY A 63 10.87 6.87 14.66
C GLY A 63 9.42 6.60 14.29
N VAL A 64 9.09 5.43 13.73
CA VAL A 64 7.72 5.08 13.31
C VAL A 64 6.72 5.08 14.47
N GLU A 65 7.18 4.84 15.69
CA GLU A 65 6.39 4.91 16.93
C GLU A 65 5.77 6.30 17.16
N THR A 66 6.37 7.35 16.60
CA THR A 66 5.85 8.72 16.71
C THR A 66 4.78 9.05 15.67
N TRP A 67 4.50 8.14 14.72
CA TRP A 67 3.57 8.39 13.63
C TRP A 67 2.11 8.13 14.01
N GLY A 68 1.87 7.57 15.21
CA GLY A 68 0.53 7.24 15.68
C GLY A 68 -0.16 6.16 14.84
N VAL A 69 0.63 5.19 14.36
CA VAL A 69 0.20 4.11 13.46
C VAL A 69 0.54 2.77 14.10
N GLU A 70 -0.30 1.75 13.87
CA GLU A 70 0.02 0.40 14.31
C GLU A 70 1.16 -0.19 13.45
N THR A 71 2.07 -0.90 14.08
CA THR A 71 3.18 -1.59 13.42
C THR A 71 3.22 -3.05 13.84
N THR A 72 3.45 -3.95 12.90
CA THR A 72 3.63 -5.38 13.19
C THR A 72 4.70 -6.02 12.29
N HIS A 73 5.22 -7.15 12.73
CA HIS A 73 6.11 -8.01 11.96
C HIS A 73 5.40 -9.27 11.44
N ASP A 74 4.13 -9.48 11.81
CA ASP A 74 3.33 -10.62 11.37
C ASP A 74 2.35 -10.19 10.28
N PHE A 75 2.73 -10.43 9.03
CA PHE A 75 1.86 -10.13 7.89
C PHE A 75 0.61 -11.01 7.84
N ASP A 76 0.69 -12.26 8.30
CA ASP A 76 -0.45 -13.18 8.21
C ASP A 76 -1.57 -12.74 9.16
N SER A 77 -1.20 -12.19 10.33
CA SER A 77 -2.15 -11.74 11.35
C SER A 77 -3.10 -10.61 10.88
N VAL A 78 -2.65 -9.75 9.96
CA VAL A 78 -3.43 -8.56 9.55
C VAL A 78 -4.35 -8.81 8.35
N LEU A 79 -4.04 -9.81 7.54
CA LEU A 79 -4.75 -10.07 6.27
C LEU A 79 -6.26 -10.30 6.41
N PRO A 80 -6.75 -11.00 7.47
CA PRO A 80 -8.19 -11.24 7.64
C PRO A 80 -9.02 -9.99 7.88
N ASP A 81 -8.41 -8.91 8.40
CA ASP A 81 -9.12 -7.75 8.92
C ASP A 81 -9.00 -6.50 8.05
N VAL A 82 -8.02 -6.46 7.14
CA VAL A 82 -7.75 -5.28 6.31
C VAL A 82 -8.71 -5.16 5.12
N ASP A 83 -9.10 -3.93 4.79
CA ASP A 83 -9.88 -3.62 3.58
C ASP A 83 -8.97 -3.39 2.36
N VAL A 84 -7.69 -3.06 2.59
CA VAL A 84 -6.71 -2.84 1.53
C VAL A 84 -5.38 -3.48 1.92
N ALA A 85 -4.84 -4.31 1.04
CA ALA A 85 -3.46 -4.81 1.11
C ALA A 85 -2.60 -4.03 0.11
N MET A 86 -1.85 -3.05 0.61
CA MET A 86 -0.93 -2.23 -0.17
C MET A 86 0.50 -2.77 -0.06
N MET A 87 0.95 -3.43 -1.12
CA MET A 87 2.32 -3.93 -1.20
C MET A 87 3.26 -2.82 -1.70
N LEU A 88 4.44 -2.70 -1.08
CA LEU A 88 5.50 -1.81 -1.51
C LEU A 88 6.65 -2.58 -2.13
N ARG A 89 7.28 -1.96 -3.13
CA ARG A 89 8.41 -2.53 -3.85
C ARG A 89 9.57 -2.80 -2.91
N VAL A 90 10.09 -4.04 -2.93
CA VAL A 90 11.40 -4.36 -2.36
C VAL A 90 12.50 -4.08 -3.38
N GLN A 91 13.51 -3.33 -2.96
CA GLN A 91 14.66 -3.04 -3.81
C GLN A 91 15.69 -4.18 -3.72
N ARG A 92 15.71 -5.06 -4.73
CA ARG A 92 16.65 -6.20 -4.83
C ARG A 92 18.11 -5.74 -4.74
N GLU A 93 18.39 -4.57 -5.31
CA GLU A 93 19.68 -3.90 -5.28
C GLU A 93 20.20 -3.62 -3.85
N ARG A 94 19.33 -3.62 -2.83
CA ARG A 94 19.71 -3.42 -1.42
C ARG A 94 19.94 -4.71 -0.65
N MET A 95 19.65 -5.86 -1.26
CA MET A 95 19.70 -7.15 -0.56
C MET A 95 21.12 -7.67 -0.35
N ALA A 96 22.11 -7.14 -1.08
CA ALA A 96 23.51 -7.52 -0.94
C ALA A 96 24.18 -6.99 0.36
N GLY A 97 23.53 -6.08 1.10
CA GLY A 97 24.14 -5.34 2.21
C GLY A 97 24.09 -6.01 3.59
N GLY A 98 23.71 -7.30 3.70
CA GLY A 98 23.70 -8.05 4.97
C GLY A 98 22.58 -7.70 5.98
N PHE A 99 21.89 -6.56 5.81
CA PHE A 99 20.78 -6.14 6.66
C PHE A 99 19.39 -6.43 6.07
N PHE A 100 19.33 -6.97 4.85
CA PHE A 100 18.08 -7.34 4.19
C PHE A 100 17.83 -8.85 4.35
N PRO A 101 16.58 -9.30 4.58
CA PRO A 101 16.25 -10.71 4.45
C PRO A 101 16.64 -11.23 3.07
N SER A 102 16.95 -12.52 2.94
CA SER A 102 17.04 -13.14 1.62
C SER A 102 15.70 -13.02 0.87
N GLU A 103 15.72 -13.13 -0.46
CA GLU A 103 14.49 -13.11 -1.27
C GLU A 103 13.50 -14.16 -0.78
N ARG A 104 13.99 -15.35 -0.45
CA ARG A 104 13.18 -16.45 0.05
C ARG A 104 12.53 -16.12 1.40
N GLU A 105 13.31 -15.64 2.36
CA GLU A 105 12.78 -15.25 3.68
C GLU A 105 11.75 -14.13 3.56
N TYR A 106 11.99 -13.17 2.66
CA TYR A 106 11.05 -12.09 2.42
C TYR A 106 9.74 -12.60 1.79
N ILE A 107 9.81 -13.47 0.78
CA ILE A 107 8.61 -14.08 0.17
C ILE A 107 7.82 -14.86 1.23
N ASP A 108 8.52 -15.71 1.99
CA ASP A 108 7.92 -16.56 3.00
C ASP A 108 7.28 -15.74 4.12
N GLY A 109 7.90 -14.64 4.56
CA GLY A 109 7.38 -13.78 5.63
C GLY A 109 6.37 -12.70 5.19
N TYR A 110 6.59 -12.06 4.04
CA TYR A 110 5.93 -10.78 3.70
C TYR A 110 5.42 -10.69 2.25
N GLY A 111 5.79 -11.63 1.36
CA GLY A 111 5.28 -11.64 0.00
C GLY A 111 3.78 -11.94 -0.04
N LEU A 112 3.00 -11.22 -0.85
CA LEU A 112 1.58 -11.51 -1.07
C LEU A 112 1.41 -12.72 -2.00
N THR A 113 1.57 -13.90 -1.39
CA THR A 113 1.53 -15.20 -2.05
C THR A 113 0.08 -15.66 -2.31
N PRO A 114 -0.13 -16.67 -3.19
CA PRO A 114 -1.45 -17.26 -3.39
C PRO A 114 -2.08 -17.82 -2.12
N ARG A 115 -1.26 -18.25 -1.13
CA ARG A 115 -1.74 -18.65 0.20
C ARG A 115 -2.37 -17.47 0.94
N ARG A 116 -1.66 -16.34 0.99
CA ARG A 116 -2.10 -15.11 1.66
C ARG A 116 -3.27 -14.44 0.97
N LEU A 117 -3.40 -14.58 -0.34
CA LEU A 117 -4.60 -14.12 -1.06
C LEU A 117 -5.89 -14.72 -0.49
N ARG A 118 -5.85 -15.97 -0.03
CA ARG A 118 -7.01 -16.64 0.58
C ARG A 118 -7.29 -16.18 2.00
N LEU A 119 -6.35 -15.51 2.65
CA LEU A 119 -6.52 -14.94 3.99
C LEU A 119 -7.14 -13.54 3.94
N LEU A 120 -7.04 -12.85 2.80
CA LEU A 120 -7.62 -11.52 2.65
C LEU A 120 -9.13 -11.55 2.87
N LYS A 121 -9.60 -10.58 3.67
CA LYS A 121 -11.02 -10.26 3.84
C LYS A 121 -11.76 -10.25 2.50
N ALA A 122 -13.00 -10.75 2.51
CA ALA A 122 -13.89 -10.64 1.36
C ALA A 122 -14.11 -9.16 1.01
N GLY A 123 -13.91 -8.79 -0.26
CA GLY A 123 -14.00 -7.40 -0.71
C GLY A 123 -12.75 -6.55 -0.46
N ALA A 124 -11.69 -7.08 0.17
CA ALA A 124 -10.44 -6.34 0.28
C ALA A 124 -9.78 -6.17 -1.09
N CYS A 125 -9.23 -4.99 -1.37
CA CYS A 125 -8.53 -4.71 -2.63
C CYS A 125 -7.00 -4.78 -2.47
N ILE A 126 -6.31 -5.04 -3.57
CA ILE A 126 -4.84 -5.15 -3.62
C ILE A 126 -4.28 -3.93 -4.34
N ALA A 127 -3.35 -3.22 -3.69
CA ALA A 127 -2.73 -2.01 -4.23
C ALA A 127 -1.20 -2.17 -4.28
N HIS A 128 -0.55 -1.51 -5.24
CA HIS A 128 0.89 -1.44 -5.35
C HIS A 128 1.31 -0.21 -6.18
N PRO A 129 2.08 0.76 -5.64
CA PRO A 129 2.42 2.01 -6.34
C PRO A 129 3.38 1.83 -7.53
N GLY A 130 4.07 0.68 -7.61
CA GLY A 130 4.92 0.30 -8.73
C GLY A 130 6.33 0.91 -8.69
N PRO A 131 7.25 0.46 -9.55
CA PRO A 131 7.16 -0.79 -10.34
C PRO A 131 7.16 -2.02 -9.41
N LEU A 132 6.48 -3.09 -9.81
CA LEU A 132 6.29 -4.29 -8.98
C LEU A 132 7.27 -5.40 -9.38
N ASN A 133 7.84 -6.10 -8.40
CA ASN A 133 8.60 -7.34 -8.61
C ASN A 133 7.67 -8.55 -8.40
N ARG A 134 7.23 -9.15 -9.51
CA ARG A 134 6.45 -10.39 -9.46
C ARG A 134 7.32 -11.52 -8.91
N GLY A 135 6.76 -12.26 -7.95
CA GLY A 135 7.43 -13.37 -7.28
C GLY A 135 8.29 -12.96 -6.08
N LEU A 136 8.32 -11.67 -5.70
CA LEU A 136 8.98 -11.19 -4.48
C LEU A 136 7.93 -10.61 -3.50
N GLU A 137 7.64 -9.31 -3.57
CA GLU A 137 6.60 -8.70 -2.72
C GLU A 137 5.18 -9.10 -3.13
N ILE A 138 4.95 -9.48 -4.38
CA ILE A 138 3.62 -9.83 -4.86
C ILE A 138 3.70 -10.98 -5.86
N SER A 139 2.85 -11.99 -5.70
CA SER A 139 2.74 -13.07 -6.69
C SER A 139 2.01 -12.59 -7.95
N SER A 140 2.25 -13.24 -9.10
CA SER A 140 1.51 -12.91 -10.33
C SER A 140 0.00 -13.06 -10.13
N ALA A 141 -0.44 -14.13 -9.45
CA ALA A 141 -1.84 -14.35 -9.14
C ALA A 141 -2.46 -13.21 -8.31
N ALA A 142 -1.68 -12.60 -7.41
CA ALA A 142 -2.13 -11.46 -6.61
C ALA A 142 -2.19 -10.18 -7.44
N ALA A 143 -1.18 -9.95 -8.29
CA ALA A 143 -1.12 -8.78 -9.14
C ALA A 143 -2.24 -8.75 -10.20
N ASP A 144 -2.67 -9.92 -10.68
CA ASP A 144 -3.69 -10.10 -11.73
C ASP A 144 -5.08 -10.44 -11.17
N GLU A 145 -5.27 -10.36 -9.86
CA GLU A 145 -6.57 -10.61 -9.22
C GLU A 145 -7.59 -9.54 -9.63
N ALA A 146 -8.88 -9.91 -9.76
CA ALA A 146 -9.97 -8.99 -10.09
C ALA A 146 -10.09 -7.76 -9.15
N ARG A 147 -9.71 -7.89 -7.88
CA ARG A 147 -9.65 -6.84 -6.84
C ARG A 147 -8.30 -6.14 -6.78
N SER A 148 -7.40 -6.41 -7.71
CA SER A 148 -6.14 -5.66 -7.89
C SER A 148 -6.41 -4.33 -8.58
N ILE A 149 -6.05 -3.24 -7.90
CA ILE A 149 -6.22 -1.87 -8.40
C ILE A 149 -4.91 -1.26 -8.93
N ILE A 150 -3.89 -2.09 -9.16
CA ILE A 150 -2.55 -1.64 -9.54
C ILE A 150 -2.58 -0.85 -10.87
N LEU A 151 -3.32 -1.33 -11.86
CA LEU A 151 -3.47 -0.63 -13.15
C LEU A 151 -4.36 0.62 -13.02
N ASP A 152 -5.33 0.60 -12.11
CA ASP A 152 -6.14 1.76 -11.79
C ASP A 152 -5.31 2.88 -11.14
N GLN A 153 -4.32 2.53 -10.31
CA GLN A 153 -3.38 3.50 -9.72
C GLN A 153 -2.57 4.20 -10.81
N VAL A 154 -2.06 3.47 -11.80
CA VAL A 154 -1.33 4.06 -12.94
C VAL A 154 -2.21 5.05 -13.69
N SER A 155 -3.44 4.65 -14.01
CA SER A 155 -4.42 5.47 -14.72
C SER A 155 -4.83 6.71 -13.91
N SER A 156 -5.08 6.52 -12.62
CA SER A 156 -5.44 7.59 -11.67
C SER A 156 -4.32 8.59 -11.50
N GLY A 157 -3.06 8.16 -11.65
CA GLY A 157 -1.90 9.03 -11.58
C GLY A 157 -1.95 10.19 -12.58
N VAL A 158 -2.50 9.99 -13.79
CA VAL A 158 -2.64 11.07 -14.78
C VAL A 158 -3.67 12.09 -14.31
N ALA A 159 -4.89 11.63 -14.00
CA ALA A 159 -5.99 12.51 -13.58
C ALA A 159 -5.65 13.32 -12.32
N VAL A 160 -5.03 12.68 -11.32
CA VAL A 160 -4.63 13.37 -10.07
C VAL A 160 -3.55 14.40 -10.33
N ARG A 161 -2.54 14.10 -11.17
CA ARG A 161 -1.50 15.09 -11.53
C ARG A 161 -2.08 16.27 -12.28
N MET A 162 -3.01 16.03 -13.22
CA MET A 162 -3.71 17.12 -13.92
C MET A 162 -4.49 18.01 -12.95
N SER A 163 -5.22 17.42 -12.00
CA SER A 163 -5.96 18.17 -10.98
C SER A 163 -5.01 19.01 -10.10
N VAL A 164 -3.91 18.42 -9.62
CA VAL A 164 -2.92 19.15 -8.82
C VAL A 164 -2.33 20.34 -9.61
N LEU A 165 -1.93 20.12 -10.86
CA LEU A 165 -1.39 21.19 -11.71
C LEU A 165 -2.43 22.27 -11.99
N TYR A 166 -3.68 21.90 -12.25
CA TYR A 166 -4.77 22.84 -12.43
C TYR A 166 -4.96 23.72 -11.20
N HIS A 167 -5.03 23.14 -10.00
CA HIS A 167 -5.20 23.91 -8.76
C HIS A 167 -4.00 24.82 -8.46
N LEU A 168 -2.79 24.42 -8.82
CA LEU A 168 -1.58 25.23 -8.58
C LEU A 168 -1.37 26.34 -9.62
N LEU A 169 -1.75 26.11 -10.88
CA LEU A 169 -1.39 27.01 -12.00
C LEU A 169 -2.57 27.81 -12.56
N ALA A 170 -3.79 27.30 -12.41
CA ALA A 170 -5.00 27.88 -12.99
C ALA A 170 -6.13 28.12 -11.97
N GLY A 171 -6.03 27.52 -10.78
CA GLY A 171 -7.01 27.65 -9.69
C GLY A 171 -6.75 28.83 -8.73
N GLY A 172 -5.76 29.67 -9.02
CA GLY A 172 -5.46 30.89 -8.26
C GLY A 172 -6.42 32.02 -8.65
N ASP A 173 -7.66 31.94 -8.17
CA ASP A 173 -8.57 33.05 -7.82
C ASP A 173 -10.00 32.49 -7.65
N ALA A 174 -10.21 31.71 -6.58
CA ALA A 174 -11.55 31.39 -6.07
C ALA A 174 -11.46 30.93 -4.60
N ALA A 175 -11.04 31.85 -3.71
CA ALA A 175 -11.34 31.81 -2.29
C ALA A 175 -11.34 33.24 -1.74
#